data_AF-A0A1E2RWJ9-F1
#
_entry.id   AF-A0A1E2RWJ9-F1
#
_cell.length_a   1.000
_cell.length_b   1.000
_cell.length_c   1.000
_cell.angle_alpha   90.00
_cell.angle_beta   90.00
_cell.angle_gamma   90.00
#
_symmetry.space_group_name_H-M   'P 1'
#
loop_
_entity.id
_entity.type
_entity.pdbx_description
1 polymer ?
#
loop_
_entity_poly.entity_id
_entity_poly.type
_entity_poly.pdbx_seq_one_letter_code
_entity_poly.pdbx_strand_id
1 'polypeptide(L)'
;MRIVSLGAIALWGWAVSGAAAYGSDCARDLYDHNGSTMEIEFCDGGSVVIEYVEPRPGLKSAGVRSGTVLFRGSQAGDGKVSGEATIFDKTCGPLAYPVAGEAEGDVLVLKGAAPIRGQNCKVARYREDQLAFAWKGAEVQEPPAAPGSGSGDWYAIAAASADRSEAQDMANRLGAGWFVMQTDRCPNFTKGLWIATAGPFAKRAAEDYARPASGYIKSCH
;
A
#
# COMPACT_ATOMS: atom_id res chain seq x y z
N MET A 1 61.22 26.40 38.81
CA MET A 1 60.99 27.68 38.09
C MET A 1 60.19 27.35 36.84
N ARG A 2 58.93 27.85 36.76
CA ARG A 2 58.01 27.93 35.59
C ARG A 2 57.61 26.59 34.93
N ILE A 3 56.43 25.99 35.21
CA ILE A 3 55.08 26.24 34.65
C ILE A 3 55.09 26.43 33.12
N VAL A 4 54.41 25.55 32.36
CA VAL A 4 53.13 25.79 31.65
C VAL A 4 52.55 24.45 31.16
N SER A 5 51.28 24.25 31.47
CA SER A 5 50.39 23.17 31.02
C SER A 5 49.73 23.51 29.68
N LEU A 6 49.54 22.51 28.80
CA LEU A 6 48.50 22.40 27.76
C LEU A 6 48.30 20.88 27.59
N GLY A 7 47.14 20.23 27.79
CA GLY A 7 45.79 20.61 27.42
C GLY A 7 45.41 19.91 26.11
N ALA A 8 44.86 18.69 26.17
CA ALA A 8 44.15 18.09 25.03
C ALA A 8 43.00 17.20 25.51
N ILE A 9 41.82 17.57 25.04
CA ILE A 9 40.47 17.09 25.35
C ILE A 9 40.16 15.85 24.50
N ALA A 10 39.34 14.96 25.07
CA ALA A 10 38.34 14.02 24.53
C ALA A 10 38.44 13.59 23.04
N LEU A 11 38.07 12.36 22.69
CA LEU A 11 36.66 12.00 22.50
C LEU A 11 36.49 10.48 22.49
N TRP A 12 35.48 10.03 23.24
CA TRP A 12 34.95 8.68 23.19
C TRP A 12 34.25 8.47 21.85
N GLY A 13 34.81 7.63 20.98
CA GLY A 13 34.11 7.18 19.78
C GLY A 13 33.07 6.13 20.15
N TRP A 14 31.82 6.55 20.33
CA TRP A 14 30.69 5.62 20.31
C TRP A 14 30.43 5.27 18.85
N ALA A 15 30.82 4.05 18.46
CA ALA A 15 30.34 3.48 17.21
C ALA A 15 28.82 3.30 17.35
N VAL A 16 28.05 4.22 16.78
CA VAL A 16 26.63 3.98 16.53
C VAL A 16 26.57 2.99 15.38
N SER A 17 26.41 1.71 15.71
CA SER A 17 25.97 0.71 14.73
C SER A 17 24.59 1.15 14.25
N GLY A 18 24.53 1.68 13.03
CA GLY A 18 23.27 1.86 12.33
C GLY A 18 22.66 0.49 12.10
N ALA A 19 21.59 0.17 12.83
CA ALA A 19 20.71 -0.91 12.43
C ALA A 19 20.03 -0.47 11.13
N ALA A 20 20.42 -1.07 10.01
CA ALA A 20 19.60 -1.03 8.81
C ALA A 20 18.26 -1.68 9.18
N ALA A 21 17.17 -0.92 9.10
CA ALA A 21 15.84 -1.49 9.12
C ALA A 21 15.73 -2.36 7.85
N TYR A 22 15.77 -3.68 8.01
CA TYR A 22 15.37 -4.61 6.96
C TYR A 22 13.87 -4.39 6.76
N GLY A 23 13.51 -3.62 5.72
CA GLY A 23 12.17 -3.74 5.15
C GLY A 23 12.00 -5.21 4.76
N SER A 24 10.91 -5.82 5.20
CA SER A 24 10.51 -7.14 4.71
C SER A 24 10.40 -7.07 3.19
N ASP A 25 11.19 -7.86 2.48
CA ASP A 25 11.20 -7.89 1.02
C ASP A 25 9.87 -8.53 0.60
N CYS A 26 8.95 -7.68 0.15
CA CYS A 26 7.64 -8.09 -0.29
C CYS A 26 7.37 -7.51 -1.67
N ALA A 27 6.96 -8.37 -2.59
CA ALA A 27 6.41 -7.97 -3.88
C ALA A 27 4.96 -7.53 -3.68
N ARG A 28 4.58 -6.42 -4.32
CA ARG A 28 3.21 -5.88 -4.26
C ARG A 28 2.69 -5.67 -5.67
N ASP A 29 1.53 -6.24 -5.95
CA ASP A 29 0.88 -6.20 -7.25
C ASP A 29 -0.57 -5.72 -7.11
N LEU A 30 -1.07 -5.00 -8.12
CA LEU A 30 -2.45 -4.53 -8.14
C LEU A 30 -3.36 -5.49 -8.92
N TYR A 31 -4.54 -5.72 -8.38
CA TYR A 31 -5.53 -6.62 -8.96
C TYR A 31 -6.92 -5.98 -8.99
N ASP A 32 -7.74 -6.38 -9.98
CA ASP A 32 -9.18 -6.16 -9.94
C ASP A 32 -9.87 -7.32 -9.22
N HIS A 33 -10.79 -6.98 -8.32
CA HIS A 33 -11.69 -7.94 -7.71
C HIS A 33 -13.10 -7.36 -7.60
N ASN A 34 -14.02 -7.85 -8.43
CA ASN A 34 -15.43 -7.46 -8.41
C ASN A 34 -15.61 -5.93 -8.45
N GLY A 35 -14.83 -5.24 -9.29
CA GLY A 35 -14.86 -3.78 -9.43
C GLY A 35 -14.26 -3.01 -8.24
N SER A 36 -13.44 -3.66 -7.41
CA SER A 36 -12.56 -3.01 -6.43
C SER A 36 -11.11 -3.18 -6.87
N THR A 37 -10.27 -2.18 -6.59
CA THR A 37 -8.82 -2.36 -6.73
C THR A 37 -8.26 -2.94 -5.44
N MET A 38 -7.52 -4.04 -5.57
CA MET A 38 -6.86 -4.76 -4.50
C MET A 38 -5.34 -4.65 -4.66
N GLU A 39 -4.64 -4.68 -3.55
CA GLU A 39 -3.20 -4.93 -3.50
C GLU A 39 -2.98 -6.32 -2.94
N ILE A 40 -2.11 -7.09 -3.57
CA ILE A 40 -1.66 -8.37 -3.07
C ILE A 40 -0.18 -8.26 -2.74
N GLU A 41 0.14 -8.48 -1.47
CA GLU A 41 1.50 -8.49 -0.96
C GLU A 41 1.96 -9.94 -0.78
N PHE A 42 3.07 -10.29 -1.43
CA PHE A 42 3.79 -11.55 -1.27
C PHE A 42 5.14 -11.26 -0.62
N CYS A 43 5.35 -11.73 0.60
CA CYS A 43 6.61 -11.52 1.32
C CYS A 43 7.50 -12.75 1.31
N ASP A 44 8.80 -12.50 1.45
CA ASP A 44 9.76 -13.52 1.85
C ASP A 44 9.28 -14.29 3.08
N GLY A 45 9.43 -15.62 3.05
CA GLY A 45 8.83 -16.52 4.03
C GLY A 45 7.40 -16.97 3.69
N GLY A 46 6.86 -16.51 2.56
CA GLY A 46 5.61 -17.01 1.98
C GLY A 46 4.35 -16.38 2.56
N SER A 47 4.43 -15.27 3.29
CA SER A 47 3.22 -14.56 3.76
C SER A 47 2.49 -13.90 2.59
N VAL A 48 1.16 -14.00 2.59
CA VAL A 48 0.29 -13.37 1.59
C VAL A 48 -0.80 -12.55 2.28
N VAL A 49 -0.91 -11.28 1.90
CA VAL A 49 -1.98 -10.38 2.36
C VAL A 49 -2.67 -9.79 1.14
N ILE A 50 -4.01 -9.75 1.17
CA ILE A 50 -4.79 -9.05 0.15
C ILE A 50 -5.62 -7.97 0.84
N GLU A 51 -5.45 -6.72 0.42
CA GLU A 51 -6.16 -5.59 0.99
C GLU A 51 -6.84 -4.71 -0.07
N TYR A 52 -7.89 -4.01 0.36
CA TYR A 52 -8.59 -3.07 -0.49
C TYR A 52 -7.78 -1.78 -0.63
N VAL A 53 -7.35 -1.45 -1.84
CA VAL A 53 -6.85 -0.11 -2.16
C VAL A 53 -8.04 0.82 -2.38
N GLU A 54 -8.96 0.42 -3.26
CA GLU A 54 -10.17 1.16 -3.61
C GLU A 54 -11.39 0.24 -3.54
N PRO A 55 -12.12 0.22 -2.41
CA PRO A 55 -13.35 -0.56 -2.29
C PRO A 55 -14.47 0.00 -3.16
N ARG A 56 -15.17 -0.89 -3.89
CA ARG A 56 -16.39 -0.51 -4.62
C ARG A 56 -17.44 0.15 -3.70
N PRO A 57 -18.31 1.03 -4.22
CA PRO A 57 -19.26 1.79 -3.39
C PRO A 57 -20.12 0.96 -2.41
N GLY A 58 -20.58 -0.22 -2.83
CA GLY A 58 -21.43 -1.09 -1.98
C GLY A 58 -20.75 -1.57 -0.70
N LEU A 59 -19.43 -1.77 -0.71
CA LEU A 59 -18.67 -2.25 0.44
C LEU A 59 -18.46 -1.18 1.52
N LYS A 60 -18.45 0.10 1.13
CA LYS A 60 -18.28 1.21 2.07
C LYS A 60 -19.39 1.22 3.14
N SER A 61 -20.60 0.81 2.76
CA SER A 61 -21.74 0.70 3.67
C SER A 61 -21.60 -0.41 4.73
N ALA A 62 -20.74 -1.40 4.47
CA ALA A 62 -20.38 -2.49 5.38
C ALA A 62 -19.11 -2.20 6.20
N GLY A 63 -18.59 -0.96 6.14
CA GLY A 63 -17.41 -0.54 6.90
C GLY A 63 -16.06 -0.73 6.20
N VAL A 64 -16.04 -1.28 4.98
CA VAL A 64 -14.78 -1.47 4.22
C VAL A 64 -14.22 -0.12 3.76
N ARG A 65 -12.92 0.08 3.96
CA ARG A 65 -12.15 1.27 3.58
C ARG A 65 -10.84 0.85 2.90
N SER A 66 -10.09 1.81 2.38
CA SER A 66 -8.71 1.57 1.95
C SER A 66 -7.89 0.98 3.11
N GLY A 67 -7.03 0.00 2.84
CA GLY A 67 -6.26 -0.77 3.83
C GLY A 67 -7.07 -1.82 4.61
N THR A 68 -8.35 -2.03 4.27
CA THR A 68 -9.10 -3.15 4.88
C THR A 68 -8.59 -4.46 4.31
N VAL A 69 -8.15 -5.38 5.17
CA VAL A 69 -7.64 -6.69 4.75
C VAL A 69 -8.79 -7.63 4.42
N LEU A 70 -8.84 -8.11 3.18
CA LEU A 70 -9.78 -9.15 2.74
C LEU A 70 -9.26 -10.53 3.09
N PHE A 71 -7.96 -10.78 2.89
CA PHE A 71 -7.36 -12.10 3.04
C PHE A 71 -6.01 -12.04 3.77
N ARG A 72 -5.76 -13.03 4.61
CA ARG A 72 -4.44 -13.35 5.15
C ARG A 72 -4.16 -14.82 4.96
N GLY A 73 -2.96 -15.15 4.54
CA GLY A 73 -2.56 -16.53 4.35
C GLY A 73 -1.10 -16.69 4.01
N SER A 74 -0.80 -17.80 3.35
CA SER A 74 0.55 -18.15 2.93
C SER A 74 0.57 -18.79 1.56
N GLN A 75 1.66 -18.58 0.84
CA GLN A 75 2.01 -19.29 -0.38
C GLN A 75 3.02 -20.39 -0.07
N ALA A 76 2.71 -21.62 -0.49
CA ALA A 76 3.62 -22.75 -0.44
C ALA A 76 4.60 -22.71 -1.64
N GLY A 77 5.71 -23.45 -1.53
CA GLY A 77 6.74 -23.48 -2.58
C GLY A 77 6.29 -24.07 -3.92
N ASP A 78 5.12 -24.73 -3.96
CA ASP A 78 4.48 -25.20 -5.20
C ASP A 78 3.55 -24.13 -5.84
N GLY A 79 3.54 -22.91 -5.28
CA GLY A 79 2.76 -21.77 -5.78
C GLY A 79 1.34 -21.68 -5.21
N LYS A 80 0.87 -22.70 -4.49
CA LYS A 80 -0.48 -22.70 -3.91
C LYS A 80 -0.60 -21.71 -2.76
N VAL A 81 -1.72 -21.01 -2.73
CA VAL A 81 -2.07 -20.03 -1.70
C VAL A 81 -3.19 -20.60 -0.84
N SER A 82 -3.06 -20.47 0.48
CA SER A 82 -4.09 -20.88 1.44
C SER A 82 -4.17 -19.91 2.60
N GLY A 83 -5.37 -19.68 3.13
CA GLY A 83 -5.57 -18.77 4.26
C GLY A 83 -7.04 -18.53 4.55
N GLU A 84 -7.35 -17.36 5.10
CA GLU A 84 -8.70 -16.95 5.43
C GLU A 84 -9.11 -15.70 4.66
N ALA A 85 -10.26 -15.76 4.00
CA ALA A 85 -10.93 -14.60 3.43
C ALA A 85 -12.01 -14.08 4.39
N THR A 86 -12.32 -12.79 4.32
CA THR A 86 -13.28 -12.13 5.22
C THR A 86 -14.54 -11.68 4.49
N ILE A 87 -15.70 -12.12 4.98
CA ILE A 87 -17.01 -11.59 4.58
C ILE A 87 -17.31 -10.35 5.43
N PHE A 88 -17.53 -9.22 4.77
CA PHE A 88 -17.95 -7.99 5.44
C PHE A 88 -19.46 -7.82 5.36
N ASP A 89 -20.12 -7.76 6.52
CA ASP A 89 -21.55 -7.51 6.63
C ASP A 89 -21.81 -6.33 7.56
N LYS A 90 -22.72 -5.45 7.16
CA LYS A 90 -23.06 -4.24 7.92
C LYS A 90 -23.69 -4.55 9.29
N THR A 91 -24.50 -5.60 9.36
CA THR A 91 -25.28 -5.96 10.55
C THR A 91 -24.52 -6.93 11.43
N CYS A 92 -23.89 -7.94 10.82
CA CYS A 92 -23.25 -9.03 11.54
C CYS A 92 -21.73 -8.87 11.68
N GLY A 93 -21.15 -7.81 11.12
CA GLY A 93 -19.71 -7.56 11.16
C GLY A 93 -18.90 -8.54 10.30
N PRO A 94 -17.55 -8.51 10.40
CA PRO A 94 -16.68 -9.37 9.63
C PRO A 94 -16.79 -10.84 10.06
N LEU A 95 -16.61 -11.76 9.12
CA LEU A 95 -16.49 -13.21 9.38
C LEU A 95 -15.47 -13.83 8.44
N ALA A 96 -14.41 -14.41 9.02
CA ALA A 96 -13.38 -15.12 8.28
C ALA A 96 -13.84 -16.55 7.89
N TYR A 97 -13.37 -17.06 6.77
CA TYR A 97 -13.56 -18.43 6.32
C TYR A 97 -12.38 -18.91 5.49
N PRO A 98 -12.06 -20.22 5.52
CA PRO A 98 -10.89 -20.75 4.83
C PRO A 98 -11.10 -20.73 3.32
N VAL A 99 -10.05 -20.32 2.60
CA VAL A 99 -9.96 -20.40 1.14
C VAL A 99 -8.59 -20.91 0.74
N ALA A 100 -8.51 -21.59 -0.40
CA ALA A 100 -7.26 -22.02 -1.00
C ALA A 100 -7.35 -22.00 -2.53
N GLY A 101 -6.22 -21.90 -3.19
CA GLY A 101 -6.14 -21.98 -4.65
C GLY A 101 -4.76 -21.60 -5.15
N GLU A 102 -4.70 -21.11 -6.38
CA GLU A 102 -3.45 -20.86 -7.10
C GLU A 102 -3.67 -19.83 -8.22
N ALA A 103 -2.58 -19.40 -8.84
CA ALA A 103 -2.64 -18.55 -10.02
C ALA A 103 -2.97 -19.38 -11.26
N GLU A 104 -3.98 -18.93 -12.01
CA GLU A 104 -4.39 -19.46 -13.31
C GLU A 104 -4.07 -18.39 -14.37
N GLY A 105 -2.82 -18.36 -14.86
CA GLY A 105 -2.31 -17.27 -15.69
C GLY A 105 -2.21 -15.97 -14.89
N ASP A 106 -2.84 -14.90 -15.40
CA ASP A 106 -2.84 -13.57 -14.76
C ASP A 106 -3.96 -13.42 -13.70
N VAL A 107 -4.59 -14.52 -13.28
CA VAL A 107 -5.70 -14.50 -12.32
C VAL A 107 -5.36 -15.37 -11.12
N LEU A 108 -5.27 -14.78 -9.92
CA LEU A 108 -5.25 -15.56 -8.68
C LEU A 108 -6.69 -15.98 -8.35
N VAL A 109 -6.91 -17.29 -8.21
CA VAL A 109 -8.22 -17.85 -7.88
C VAL A 109 -8.17 -18.54 -6.54
N LEU A 110 -8.95 -18.05 -5.56
CA LEU A 110 -9.12 -18.71 -4.25
C LEU A 110 -10.55 -19.25 -4.14
N LYS A 111 -10.71 -20.48 -3.64
CA LYS A 111 -11.99 -21.16 -3.49
C LYS A 111 -12.20 -21.58 -2.04
N GLY A 112 -13.44 -21.52 -1.58
CA GLY A 112 -13.81 -22.01 -0.25
C GLY A 112 -15.31 -22.01 -0.01
N ALA A 113 -15.72 -22.61 1.11
CA ALA A 113 -17.11 -22.66 1.53
C ALA A 113 -17.46 -21.42 2.35
N ALA A 114 -18.03 -20.40 1.72
CA ALA A 114 -18.40 -19.16 2.38
C ALA A 114 -19.63 -19.36 3.29
N PRO A 115 -19.56 -19.00 4.59
CA PRO A 115 -20.70 -19.08 5.49
C PRO A 115 -21.75 -18.02 5.13
N ILE A 116 -23.01 -18.45 5.06
CA ILE A 116 -24.18 -17.59 4.95
C ILE A 116 -24.82 -17.49 6.33
N ARG A 117 -24.85 -16.27 6.88
CA ARG A 117 -25.47 -16.00 8.18
C ARG A 117 -26.95 -15.65 8.04
N GLY A 118 -27.76 -16.13 8.99
CA GLY A 118 -29.14 -15.70 9.14
C GLY A 118 -29.26 -14.34 9.83
N GLN A 119 -30.48 -13.86 10.04
CA GLN A 119 -30.74 -12.56 10.71
C GLN A 119 -30.19 -12.47 12.14
N ASN A 120 -29.99 -13.62 12.80
CA ASN A 120 -29.39 -13.70 14.13
C ASN A 120 -27.84 -13.78 14.09
N CYS A 121 -27.23 -13.52 12.94
CA CYS A 121 -25.80 -13.58 12.69
C CYS A 121 -25.14 -14.94 12.92
N LYS A 122 -25.93 -16.01 13.11
CA LYS A 122 -25.44 -17.38 13.16
C LYS A 122 -25.31 -17.93 11.74
N VAL A 123 -24.28 -18.75 11.51
CA VAL A 123 -24.12 -19.47 10.24
C VAL A 123 -25.31 -20.41 10.05
N ALA A 124 -26.02 -20.23 8.94
CA ALA A 124 -27.21 -21.01 8.60
C ALA A 124 -26.92 -22.06 7.53
N ARG A 125 -26.02 -21.75 6.59
CA ARG A 125 -25.56 -22.67 5.53
C ARG A 125 -24.22 -22.19 4.96
N TYR A 126 -23.67 -22.95 4.03
CA TYR A 126 -22.49 -22.58 3.26
C TYR A 126 -22.84 -22.49 1.77
N ARG A 127 -22.07 -21.71 1.01
CA ARG A 127 -22.06 -21.76 -0.45
C ARG A 127 -20.63 -21.92 -0.94
N GLU A 128 -20.48 -22.54 -2.10
CA GLU A 128 -19.23 -22.44 -2.85
C GLU A 128 -18.99 -20.98 -3.23
N ASP A 129 -17.76 -20.52 -3.01
CA ASP A 129 -17.35 -19.16 -3.24
C ASP A 129 -16.00 -19.16 -3.94
N GLN A 130 -15.87 -18.30 -4.94
CA GLN A 130 -14.66 -18.15 -5.74
C GLN A 130 -14.27 -16.67 -5.75
N LEU A 131 -13.07 -16.38 -5.27
CA LEU A 131 -12.46 -15.07 -5.28
C LEU A 131 -11.44 -15.04 -6.42
N ALA A 132 -11.81 -14.41 -7.52
CA ALA A 132 -10.90 -14.16 -8.64
C ALA A 132 -10.30 -12.76 -8.51
N PHE A 133 -8.97 -12.68 -8.62
CA PHE A 133 -8.20 -11.44 -8.62
C PHE A 133 -7.46 -11.38 -9.94
N ALA A 134 -7.88 -10.47 -10.83
CA ALA A 134 -7.27 -10.31 -12.15
C ALA A 134 -6.14 -9.28 -12.08
N TRP A 135 -4.93 -9.68 -12.47
CA TRP A 135 -3.74 -8.81 -12.41
C TRP A 135 -3.93 -7.57 -13.28
N LYS A 136 -3.62 -6.41 -12.72
CA LYS A 136 -3.65 -5.11 -13.41
C LYS A 136 -2.25 -4.58 -13.73
N GLY A 137 -1.22 -5.25 -13.22
CA GLY A 137 0.15 -4.74 -13.21
C GLY A 137 0.77 -4.91 -11.83
N ALA A 138 2.11 -4.93 -11.78
CA ALA A 138 2.78 -4.71 -10.52
C ALA A 138 2.32 -3.37 -9.94
N GLU A 139 2.09 -3.32 -8.62
CA GLU A 139 2.18 -2.02 -7.98
C GLU A 139 3.61 -1.60 -8.27
N VAL A 140 3.80 -0.42 -8.86
CA VAL A 140 5.14 0.10 -9.00
C VAL A 140 5.60 0.31 -7.55
N GLN A 141 6.32 -0.69 -7.03
CA GLN A 141 7.13 -0.67 -5.82
C GLN A 141 7.62 0.75 -5.70
N GLU A 142 7.23 1.46 -4.63
CA GLU A 142 7.45 2.91 -4.44
C GLU A 142 8.72 3.31 -5.19
N PRO A 143 8.59 3.90 -6.40
CA PRO A 143 9.66 3.80 -7.37
C PRO A 143 10.89 4.45 -6.77
N PRO A 144 12.10 3.88 -6.99
CA PRO A 144 13.25 4.01 -6.10
C PRO A 144 13.27 5.41 -5.52
N ALA A 145 12.98 5.48 -4.21
CA ALA A 145 12.80 6.69 -3.43
C ALA A 145 13.47 7.87 -4.13
N ALA A 146 12.65 8.77 -4.69
CA ALA A 146 13.16 9.95 -5.38
C ALA A 146 14.28 10.58 -4.54
N PRO A 147 15.46 10.91 -5.12
CA PRO A 147 16.59 11.35 -4.32
C PRO A 147 16.21 12.45 -3.31
N GLY A 148 16.33 12.15 -2.02
CA GLY A 148 15.95 13.05 -0.93
C GLY A 148 14.52 12.88 -0.39
N SER A 149 13.79 11.82 -0.76
CA SER A 149 12.51 11.49 -0.11
C SER A 149 12.72 10.97 1.33
N GLY A 150 11.71 11.12 2.18
CA GLY A 150 11.72 10.75 3.60
C GLY A 150 12.22 11.81 4.59
N SER A 151 12.66 12.98 4.11
CA SER A 151 13.30 14.02 4.95
C SER A 151 12.45 15.29 5.20
N GLY A 152 11.14 15.27 4.95
CA GLY A 152 10.30 16.46 5.12
C GLY A 152 8.80 16.21 4.97
N ASP A 153 8.05 17.25 4.61
CA ASP A 153 6.59 17.25 4.53
C ASP A 153 6.05 17.72 3.16
N TRP A 154 6.95 18.05 2.22
CA TRP A 154 6.59 18.61 0.92
C TRP A 154 6.50 17.54 -0.15
N TYR A 155 5.43 17.58 -0.93
CA TYR A 155 5.21 16.69 -2.06
C TYR A 155 5.27 17.47 -3.36
N ALA A 156 5.92 16.90 -4.37
CA ALA A 156 5.79 17.34 -5.76
C ALA A 156 4.51 16.73 -6.35
N ILE A 157 3.72 17.53 -7.07
CA ILE A 157 2.42 17.12 -7.62
C ILE A 157 2.39 17.52 -9.10
N ALA A 158 2.26 16.53 -9.99
CA ALA A 158 2.21 16.74 -11.44
C ALA A 158 0.79 16.77 -11.99
N ALA A 159 -0.13 16.00 -11.38
CA ALA A 159 -1.54 16.00 -11.76
C ALA A 159 -2.43 15.71 -10.56
N ALA A 160 -3.67 16.17 -10.65
CA ALA A 160 -4.76 15.85 -9.74
C ALA A 160 -6.00 15.52 -10.56
N SER A 161 -6.66 14.40 -10.27
CA SER A 161 -7.90 13.99 -10.91
C SER A 161 -8.88 13.42 -9.88
N ALA A 162 -10.18 13.44 -10.23
CA ALA A 162 -11.18 12.66 -9.51
C ALA A 162 -11.08 11.16 -9.82
N ASP A 163 -10.45 10.79 -10.94
CA ASP A 163 -10.22 9.41 -11.36
C ASP A 163 -8.79 8.95 -11.02
N ARG A 164 -8.67 7.85 -10.27
CA ARG A 164 -7.39 7.23 -9.93
C ARG A 164 -6.62 6.80 -11.18
N SER A 165 -7.32 6.33 -12.22
CA SER A 165 -6.69 5.85 -13.45
C SER A 165 -5.94 6.96 -14.16
N GLU A 166 -6.51 8.17 -14.23
CA GLU A 166 -5.83 9.32 -14.85
C GLU A 166 -4.58 9.74 -14.05
N ALA A 167 -4.64 9.68 -12.72
CA ALA A 167 -3.47 9.93 -11.87
C ALA A 167 -2.41 8.82 -12.06
N GLN A 168 -2.82 7.57 -12.23
CA GLN A 168 -1.93 6.44 -12.49
C GLN A 168 -1.25 6.56 -13.85
N ASP A 169 -1.99 6.91 -14.90
CA ASP A 169 -1.44 7.12 -16.24
C ASP A 169 -0.40 8.25 -16.22
N MET A 170 -0.64 9.31 -15.45
CA MET A 170 0.36 10.36 -15.26
C MET A 170 1.59 9.87 -14.50
N ALA A 171 1.43 9.17 -13.37
CA ALA A 171 2.55 8.61 -12.61
C ALA A 171 3.40 7.66 -13.47
N ASN A 172 2.75 6.77 -14.22
CA ASN A 172 3.40 5.84 -15.16
C ASN A 172 4.19 6.58 -16.25
N ARG A 173 3.64 7.68 -16.79
CA ARG A 173 4.32 8.51 -17.80
C ARG A 173 5.54 9.23 -17.25
N LEU A 174 5.51 9.64 -15.98
CA LEU A 174 6.61 10.36 -15.34
C LEU A 174 7.71 9.42 -14.84
N GLY A 175 7.38 8.15 -14.62
CA GLY A 175 8.34 7.10 -14.32
C GLY A 175 8.80 7.14 -12.86
N ALA A 176 10.08 6.83 -12.65
CA ALA A 176 10.59 6.57 -11.30
C ALA A 176 10.38 7.77 -10.33
N GLY A 177 10.14 7.46 -9.05
CA GLY A 177 9.80 8.38 -7.96
C GLY A 177 8.39 8.99 -7.99
N TRP A 178 7.58 8.75 -9.02
CA TRP A 178 6.18 9.20 -9.08
C TRP A 178 5.21 8.07 -8.74
N PHE A 179 4.28 8.33 -7.82
CA PHE A 179 3.26 7.39 -7.36
C PHE A 179 1.89 8.07 -7.27
N VAL A 180 0.84 7.26 -7.08
CA VAL A 180 -0.51 7.76 -6.90
C VAL A 180 -0.84 7.88 -5.42
N MET A 181 -1.27 9.06 -4.98
CA MET A 181 -1.72 9.28 -3.60
C MET A 181 -3.15 9.81 -3.57
N GLN A 182 -3.96 9.31 -2.63
CA GLN A 182 -5.25 9.93 -2.33
C GLN A 182 -5.02 11.16 -1.43
N THR A 183 -5.55 12.31 -1.82
CA THR A 183 -5.33 13.58 -1.10
C THR A 183 -5.93 13.60 0.30
N ASP A 184 -6.83 12.67 0.62
CA ASP A 184 -7.41 12.53 1.95
C ASP A 184 -6.36 12.24 3.03
N ARG A 185 -5.23 11.63 2.64
CA ARG A 185 -4.08 11.34 3.50
C ARG A 185 -3.37 12.60 4.03
N CYS A 186 -3.52 13.74 3.36
CA CYS A 186 -2.87 15.00 3.73
C CYS A 186 -3.89 16.06 4.16
N PRO A 187 -3.87 16.53 5.43
CA PRO A 187 -4.81 17.54 5.94
C PRO A 187 -4.90 18.81 5.08
N ASN A 188 -3.78 19.32 4.58
CA ASN A 188 -3.77 20.57 3.81
C ASN A 188 -4.18 20.39 2.34
N PHE A 189 -4.35 19.16 1.86
CA PHE A 189 -4.68 18.90 0.47
C PHE A 189 -6.19 18.98 0.22
N THR A 190 -6.57 19.32 -1.01
CA THR A 190 -7.97 19.31 -1.43
C THR A 190 -8.47 17.87 -1.39
N LYS A 191 -9.48 17.60 -0.58
CA LYS A 191 -10.00 16.25 -0.32
C LYS A 191 -10.70 15.63 -1.54
N GLY A 192 -10.72 14.31 -1.59
CA GLY A 192 -11.43 13.52 -2.61
C GLY A 192 -10.76 13.45 -3.99
N LEU A 193 -9.47 13.74 -4.09
CA LEU A 193 -8.71 13.67 -5.35
C LEU A 193 -7.64 12.58 -5.28
N TRP A 194 -7.25 12.10 -6.46
CA TRP A 194 -6.07 11.29 -6.69
C TRP A 194 -5.00 12.13 -7.38
N ILE A 195 -3.77 12.08 -6.87
CA ILE A 195 -2.66 12.86 -7.40
C ILE A 195 -1.53 11.96 -7.89
N ALA A 196 -0.92 12.33 -9.00
CA ALA A 196 0.39 11.83 -9.40
C ALA A 196 1.44 12.67 -8.67
N THR A 197 2.16 12.05 -7.73
CA THR A 197 2.96 12.77 -6.75
C THR A 197 4.27 12.07 -6.44
N ALA A 198 5.21 12.81 -5.85
CA ALA A 198 6.47 12.29 -5.34
C ALA A 198 6.79 12.98 -4.00
N GLY A 199 7.43 12.27 -3.09
CA GLY A 199 7.78 12.74 -1.75
C GLY A 199 7.54 11.68 -0.68
N PRO A 200 7.54 12.05 0.61
CA PRO A 200 7.72 13.41 1.11
C PRO A 200 9.17 13.89 1.01
N PHE A 201 9.39 15.19 0.79
CA PHE A 201 10.70 15.82 0.63
C PHE A 201 10.90 17.00 1.59
N ALA A 202 12.16 17.43 1.75
CA ALA A 202 12.43 18.82 2.09
C ALA A 202 11.89 19.76 0.98
N LYS A 203 11.44 20.97 1.35
CA LYS A 203 10.80 21.91 0.41
C LYS A 203 11.59 22.11 -0.89
N ARG A 204 12.90 22.35 -0.77
CA ARG A 204 13.77 22.60 -1.93
C ARG A 204 13.86 21.41 -2.87
N ALA A 205 13.95 20.19 -2.32
CA ALA A 205 13.97 18.97 -3.11
C ALA A 205 12.62 18.75 -3.83
N ALA A 206 11.50 19.04 -3.17
CA ALA A 206 10.18 19.00 -3.82
C ALA A 206 10.11 19.97 -5.02
N GLU A 207 10.63 21.20 -4.88
CA GLU A 207 10.61 22.20 -5.96
C GLU A 207 11.40 21.72 -7.18
N ASP A 208 12.58 21.17 -6.94
CA ASP A 208 13.45 20.68 -8.01
C ASP A 208 12.86 19.43 -8.68
N TYR A 209 12.17 18.58 -7.91
CA TYR A 209 11.50 17.38 -8.42
C TYR A 209 10.24 17.69 -9.24
N ALA A 210 9.44 18.69 -8.82
CA ALA A 210 8.21 19.07 -9.52
C ALA A 210 8.46 19.78 -10.87
N ARG A 211 9.58 20.50 -10.98
CA ARG A 211 9.93 21.33 -12.14
C ARG A 211 9.89 20.60 -13.49
N PRO A 212 10.56 19.45 -13.69
CA PRO A 212 10.54 18.75 -14.99
C PRO A 212 9.14 18.26 -15.39
N ALA A 213 8.27 17.99 -14.41
CA ALA A 213 6.89 17.57 -14.66
C ALA A 213 5.94 18.76 -14.89
N SER A 214 6.44 20.01 -14.90
CA SER A 214 5.61 21.22 -14.86
C SER A 214 4.59 21.21 -13.71
N GLY A 215 4.95 20.54 -12.61
CA GLY A 215 4.11 20.38 -11.43
C GLY A 215 4.25 21.53 -10.44
N TYR A 216 3.57 21.41 -9.31
CA TYR A 216 3.70 22.29 -8.16
C TYR A 216 4.05 21.49 -6.91
N ILE A 217 4.29 22.19 -5.79
CA ILE A 217 4.57 21.55 -4.51
C ILE A 217 3.53 21.90 -3.46
N LYS A 218 3.31 21.01 -2.50
CA LYS A 218 2.41 21.25 -1.38
C LYS A 218 2.85 20.52 -0.12
N SER A 219 2.74 21.16 1.04
CA SER A 219 3.00 20.53 2.34
C SER A 219 1.77 19.73 2.78
N CYS A 220 1.99 18.53 3.31
CA CYS A 220 0.92 17.64 3.73
C CYS A 220 0.27 18.14 5.05
N HIS A 221 1.08 18.70 5.95
CA HIS A 221 0.72 19.25 7.26
C HIS A 221 1.01 20.76 7.37
#